data_AF-A0A2N2HJ99-F1
#
_entry.id   AF-A0A2N2HJ99-F1
#
_cell.length_a   1.000
_cell.length_b   1.000
_cell.length_c   1.000
_cell.angle_alpha   90.00
_cell.angle_beta   90.00
_cell.angle_gamma   90.00
#
_symmetry.space_group_name_H-M   'P 1'
#
loop_
_entity.id
_entity.type
_entity.pdbx_description
1 polymer ?
#
loop_
_entity_poly.entity_id
_entity_poly.type
_entity_poly.pdbx_seq_one_letter_code
_entity_poly.pdbx_strand_id
1 'polypeptide(L)'
;MSTEKDPVDVEMSQAGSDPVRFAKLVSPVVRTETCVNCGACLKACPTGAVYELQRQICRLCPDCADSPVMFPRDMEELTSESCAGACPVGHYPEGYVNMVADGEFEKAWELITAVNPIPSVLGRICSRPCEEACKRGRLIDAPIPIRAMKRLVTDMAHEKGWVKRGRYPRKYDERVVVVGAGPAGMAGAHYLASAGYEVVVYDASPSFGGMLTRTVPSFRLPADVIERDFNSIIEKGITFRPNVEIGRSPSIADLLAHECDAVLIAAGASKGIKLSIPGAEFMGVFNAIDFMTSVKAGIPLKIGERALIIGGGSVATDVARTLLRMGATDVSLACIEGECEMPAMSWEMEEAESEGVKFIHSASPVRIGGGGLAEGPVGGDGSGHALLNRRKWNQMRHRLRREISRRGRHSRLRRRPAGGQGGFRKHAGHRDQRRGTGPDRSGHPDDHAGRCVPRGRHRGGKGLRCRGCGLGTPGRSFHDWMGWRVPSAGQIGKTYAAGAMLIGDAGSFVDPFILEGIANSVRSGGFAVQTALEALEKGDFSESFLSAYQKRWEEKMKPRLDALQQMALVARNAELLNATFHGLKANPGALKKMFG
;
A
#
# COMPACT_ATOMS: atom_id res chain seq x y z
N MET A 1 8.77 5.24 32.93
CA MET A 1 8.93 4.07 33.83
C MET A 1 10.12 4.38 34.72
N SER A 2 9.97 4.43 36.05
CA SER A 2 11.13 4.35 36.94
C SER A 2 11.40 2.88 37.24
N THR A 3 12.60 2.41 36.92
CA THR A 3 13.11 1.10 37.36
C THR A 3 13.64 1.28 38.78
N GLU A 4 12.74 1.38 39.76
CA GLU A 4 13.15 1.76 41.11
C GLU A 4 13.22 0.59 42.08
N LYS A 5 13.17 -0.66 41.61
CA LYS A 5 13.42 -1.84 42.46
C LYS A 5 14.19 -2.90 41.67
N ASP A 6 15.39 -3.21 42.13
CA ASP A 6 16.11 -4.41 41.74
C ASP A 6 15.23 -5.65 41.95
N PRO A 7 15.43 -6.74 41.17
CA PRO A 7 14.75 -8.00 41.41
C PRO A 7 14.92 -8.41 42.89
N VAL A 8 13.81 -8.67 43.57
CA VAL A 8 13.83 -9.16 44.95
C VAL A 8 13.96 -10.67 44.89
N ASP A 9 15.12 -11.18 45.29
CA ASP A 9 15.31 -12.61 45.50
C ASP A 9 14.48 -13.04 46.72
N VAL A 10 13.50 -13.92 46.49
CA VAL A 10 12.69 -14.52 47.56
C VAL A 10 13.21 -15.93 47.79
N GLU A 11 13.71 -16.17 49.00
CA GLU A 11 14.18 -17.48 49.43
C GLU A 11 13.14 -18.11 50.37
N MET A 12 12.61 -19.27 50.00
CA MET A 12 11.70 -20.05 50.84
C MET A 12 12.34 -21.39 51.15
N SER A 13 12.46 -21.71 52.44
CA SER A 13 12.99 -22.99 52.91
C SER A 13 12.03 -23.66 53.88
N GLN A 14 11.87 -24.97 53.76
CA GLN A 14 11.31 -25.81 54.81
C GLN A 14 12.46 -26.46 55.59
N ALA A 15 12.32 -26.63 56.92
CA ALA A 15 13.39 -27.17 57.76
C ALA A 15 13.87 -28.54 57.23
N GLY A 16 15.17 -28.64 56.91
CA GLY A 16 15.79 -29.86 56.38
C GLY A 16 15.76 -30.00 54.85
N SER A 17 15.43 -28.94 54.10
CA SER A 17 15.41 -28.95 52.62
C SER A 17 16.18 -27.76 52.03
N ASP A 18 16.69 -27.95 50.82
CA ASP A 18 17.36 -26.88 50.06
C ASP A 18 16.37 -25.74 49.76
N PRO A 19 16.77 -24.47 49.94
CA PRO A 19 15.90 -23.33 49.70
C PRO A 19 15.53 -23.20 48.22
N VAL A 20 14.25 -22.94 47.96
CA VAL A 20 13.77 -22.55 46.63
C VAL A 20 13.93 -21.04 46.48
N ARG A 21 14.67 -20.63 45.44
CA ARG A 21 14.91 -19.23 45.11
C ARG A 21 14.03 -18.79 43.94
N PHE A 22 13.25 -17.74 44.15
CA PHE A 22 12.46 -17.09 43.11
C PHE A 22 12.99 -15.69 42.85
N ALA A 23 13.34 -15.39 41.59
CA ALA A 23 13.59 -14.01 41.17
C ALA A 23 12.24 -13.34 40.93
N LYS A 24 11.83 -12.39 41.80
CA LYS A 24 10.61 -11.61 41.55
C LYS A 24 10.89 -10.62 40.42
N LEU A 25 10.42 -10.96 39.22
CA LEU A 25 10.37 -10.04 38.09
C LEU A 25 9.55 -8.81 38.50
N VAL A 26 10.16 -7.63 38.38
CA VAL A 26 9.56 -6.33 38.73
C VAL A 26 8.20 -6.18 38.05
N SER A 27 7.13 -5.91 38.82
CA SER A 27 5.83 -5.56 38.24
C SER A 27 5.87 -4.12 37.73
N PRO A 28 5.59 -3.86 36.43
CA PRO A 28 5.48 -2.50 35.94
C PRO A 28 4.28 -1.80 36.60
N VAL A 29 4.51 -0.65 37.22
CA VAL A 29 3.46 0.20 37.79
C VAL A 29 3.11 1.29 36.78
N VAL A 30 1.83 1.37 36.37
CA VAL A 30 1.30 2.45 35.53
C VAL A 30 0.79 3.56 36.43
N ARG A 31 1.39 4.74 36.35
CA ARG A 31 0.92 5.96 37.02
C ARG A 31 -0.16 6.61 36.15
N THR A 32 -1.43 6.39 36.49
CA THR A 32 -2.57 6.82 35.67
C THR A 32 -2.64 8.34 35.55
N GLU A 33 -2.22 9.06 36.58
CA GLU A 33 -2.17 10.52 36.65
C GLU A 33 -1.16 11.17 35.68
N THR A 34 -0.18 10.39 35.19
CA THR A 34 0.83 10.86 34.21
C THR A 34 0.79 10.07 32.90
N CYS A 35 -0.23 9.23 32.71
CA CYS A 35 -0.31 8.36 31.55
C CYS A 35 -0.69 9.17 30.31
N VAL A 36 0.24 9.26 29.36
CA VAL A 36 -0.01 9.89 28.05
C VAL A 36 -0.55 8.92 27.00
N ASN A 37 -0.78 7.64 27.35
CA ASN A 37 -1.17 6.56 26.42
C ASN A 37 -0.12 6.24 25.34
N CYS A 38 1.17 6.26 25.69
CA CYS A 38 2.27 5.92 24.78
C CYS A 38 2.43 4.41 24.50
N GLY A 39 1.70 3.55 25.20
CA GLY A 39 1.76 2.09 25.04
C GLY A 39 3.01 1.40 25.58
N ALA A 40 3.91 2.13 26.26
CA ALA A 40 5.15 1.56 26.80
C ALA A 40 4.90 0.41 27.80
N CYS A 41 3.93 0.58 28.71
CA CYS A 41 3.55 -0.44 29.70
C CYS A 41 3.00 -1.72 29.04
N LEU A 42 2.23 -1.58 27.96
CA LEU A 42 1.67 -2.69 27.21
C LEU A 42 2.78 -3.50 26.52
N LYS A 43 3.75 -2.82 25.90
CA LYS A 43 4.90 -3.48 25.24
C LYS A 43 5.84 -4.17 26.23
N ALA A 44 6.02 -3.59 27.41
CA ALA A 44 6.92 -4.13 28.43
C ALA A 44 6.26 -5.23 29.29
N CYS A 45 4.95 -5.49 29.11
CA CYS A 45 4.23 -6.44 29.96
C CYS A 45 4.58 -7.90 29.58
N PRO A 46 5.25 -8.66 30.46
CA PRO A 46 5.68 -10.03 30.14
C PRO A 46 4.51 -11.02 30.12
N THR A 47 3.42 -10.72 30.84
CA THR A 47 2.26 -11.61 31.02
C THR A 47 1.06 -11.21 30.18
N GLY A 48 1.10 -10.07 29.49
CA GLY A 48 -0.08 -9.48 28.84
C GLY A 48 -1.17 -9.04 29.82
N ALA A 49 -0.86 -8.92 31.12
CA ALA A 49 -1.82 -8.47 32.14
C ALA A 49 -2.23 -7.00 31.97
N VAL A 50 -1.38 -6.19 31.32
CA VAL A 50 -1.75 -4.84 30.88
C VAL A 50 -2.42 -4.98 29.52
N TYR A 51 -3.66 -4.53 29.43
CA TYR A 51 -4.39 -4.40 28.18
C TYR A 51 -4.94 -2.98 28.07
N GLU A 52 -5.26 -2.57 26.84
CA GLU A 52 -5.91 -1.28 26.62
C GLU A 52 -7.32 -1.34 27.21
N LEU A 53 -7.52 -0.71 28.36
CA LEU A 53 -8.83 -0.55 28.99
C LEU A 53 -9.61 0.53 28.23
N GLN A 54 -10.40 0.07 27.28
CA GLN A 54 -11.32 0.95 26.56
C GLN A 54 -12.58 1.16 27.40
N ARG A 55 -12.91 2.42 27.67
CA ARG A 55 -14.15 2.78 28.35
C ARG A 55 -15.33 2.28 27.50
N GLN A 56 -16.21 1.46 28.07
CA GLN A 56 -17.46 1.13 27.40
C GLN A 56 -18.30 2.40 27.25
N ILE A 57 -18.67 2.73 26.02
CA ILE A 57 -19.44 3.92 25.71
C ILE A 57 -20.90 3.48 25.60
N CYS A 58 -21.69 3.77 26.64
CA CYS A 58 -23.12 3.48 26.68
C CYS A 58 -23.92 4.64 26.07
N ARG A 59 -24.73 4.34 25.05
CA ARG A 59 -25.76 5.23 24.50
C ARG A 59 -27.12 4.56 24.45
N LEU A 60 -27.39 3.69 25.42
CA LEU A 60 -28.64 2.93 25.46
C LEU A 60 -29.84 3.84 25.74
N CYS A 61 -29.64 4.89 26.54
CA CYS A 61 -30.70 5.83 26.90
C CYS A 61 -30.66 7.06 25.98
N PRO A 62 -31.77 7.38 25.27
CA PRO A 62 -31.87 8.57 24.43
C PRO A 62 -31.79 9.88 25.23
N ASP A 63 -32.03 9.84 26.54
CA ASP A 63 -31.96 11.02 27.41
C ASP A 63 -30.53 11.30 27.93
N CYS A 64 -29.59 10.37 27.73
CA CYS A 64 -28.23 10.48 28.27
C CYS A 64 -27.16 10.82 27.22
N ALA A 65 -27.52 10.95 25.94
CA ALA A 65 -26.58 11.25 24.88
C ALA A 65 -27.25 12.03 23.73
N ASP A 66 -26.62 13.10 23.26
CA ASP A 66 -27.05 13.89 22.08
C ASP A 66 -26.84 13.15 20.73
N SER A 67 -26.75 11.83 20.75
CA SER A 67 -26.38 11.00 19.60
C SER A 67 -27.28 9.76 19.49
N PRO A 68 -27.38 9.11 18.30
CA PRO A 68 -28.24 7.95 18.11
C PRO A 68 -27.99 6.83 19.13
N VAL A 69 -29.08 6.15 19.52
CA VAL A 69 -29.05 4.99 20.44
C VAL A 69 -28.13 3.91 19.89
N MET A 70 -27.32 3.33 20.77
CA MET A 70 -26.37 2.26 20.45
C MET A 70 -26.74 0.98 21.18
N PHE A 71 -26.85 -0.13 20.44
CA PHE A 71 -27.16 -1.43 21.04
C PHE A 71 -25.89 -2.08 21.63
N PRO A 72 -26.01 -3.01 22.58
CA PRO A 72 -24.86 -3.67 23.21
C PRO A 72 -23.84 -4.27 22.24
N ARG A 73 -24.29 -4.84 21.12
CA ARG A 73 -23.41 -5.35 20.07
C ARG A 73 -22.55 -4.25 19.44
N ASP A 74 -23.16 -3.11 19.13
CA ASP A 74 -22.46 -1.97 18.53
C ASP A 74 -21.42 -1.41 19.53
N MET A 75 -21.74 -1.42 20.84
CA MET A 75 -20.82 -1.02 21.90
C MET A 75 -19.59 -1.95 21.97
N GLU A 76 -19.79 -3.26 21.90
CA GLU A 76 -18.69 -4.24 21.88
C GLU A 76 -17.78 -4.07 20.66
N GLU A 77 -18.36 -3.92 19.47
CA GLU A 77 -17.61 -3.70 18.23
C GLU A 77 -16.77 -2.42 18.30
N LEU A 78 -17.35 -1.31 18.77
CA LEU A 78 -16.64 -0.04 18.96
C LEU A 78 -15.57 -0.08 20.05
N THR A 79 -15.69 -0.99 21.02
CA THR A 79 -14.68 -1.20 22.08
C THR A 79 -13.51 -2.04 21.58
N SER A 80 -13.68 -2.79 20.47
CA SER A 80 -12.63 -3.61 19.88
C SER A 80 -11.75 -2.85 18.87
N GLU A 81 -12.22 -1.70 18.36
CA GLU A 81 -11.52 -0.88 17.37
C GLU A 81 -10.93 0.40 17.98
N SER A 82 -9.65 0.67 17.71
CA SER A 82 -8.99 1.92 18.08
C SER A 82 -8.01 2.41 17.03
N CYS A 83 -7.61 3.68 17.15
CA CYS A 83 -6.56 4.23 16.31
C CYS A 83 -5.22 3.50 16.49
N ALA A 84 -4.91 3.02 17.70
CA ALA A 84 -3.77 2.14 17.95
C ALA A 84 -3.93 0.77 17.25
N GLY A 85 -5.06 0.09 17.43
CA GLY A 85 -5.33 -1.23 16.83
C GLY A 85 -5.35 -1.21 15.29
N ALA A 86 -5.83 -0.11 14.71
CA ALA A 86 -5.88 0.07 13.26
C ALA A 86 -4.51 0.43 12.64
N CYS A 87 -3.54 0.90 13.43
CA CYS A 87 -2.26 1.33 12.88
C CYS A 87 -1.39 0.13 12.44
N PRO A 88 -1.01 0.04 11.15
CA PRO A 88 -0.24 -1.12 10.69
C PRO A 88 1.19 -1.19 11.23
N VAL A 89 1.78 -0.03 11.50
CA VAL A 89 3.14 0.13 12.02
C VAL A 89 3.20 -0.09 13.54
N GLY A 90 2.05 -0.17 14.22
CA GLY A 90 2.00 -0.35 15.68
C GLY A 90 2.29 0.93 16.47
N HIS A 91 1.86 2.09 15.95
CA HIS A 91 1.84 3.32 16.75
C HIS A 91 0.73 3.27 17.79
N TYR A 92 0.90 4.09 18.82
CA TYR A 92 -0.15 4.54 19.73
C TYR A 92 -0.41 6.03 19.45
N PRO A 93 -1.32 6.37 18.51
CA PRO A 93 -1.64 7.76 18.16
C PRO A 93 -2.01 8.63 19.34
N GLU A 94 -2.77 8.09 20.28
CA GLU A 94 -3.19 8.73 21.53
C GLU A 94 -1.98 9.32 22.27
N GLY A 95 -0.88 8.56 22.33
CA GLY A 95 0.41 8.95 22.89
C GLY A 95 0.93 10.28 22.36
N TYR A 96 1.24 10.33 21.06
CA TYR A 96 1.86 11.52 20.49
C TYR A 96 0.85 12.66 20.26
N VAL A 97 -0.44 12.36 20.16
CA VAL A 97 -1.50 13.39 20.13
C VAL A 97 -1.54 14.13 21.47
N ASN A 98 -1.51 13.43 22.60
CA ASN A 98 -1.47 14.05 23.92
C ASN A 98 -0.20 14.87 24.13
N MET A 99 0.97 14.31 23.76
CA MET A 99 2.23 15.05 23.81
C MET A 99 2.22 16.32 22.96
N VAL A 100 1.60 16.28 21.77
CA VAL A 100 1.41 17.48 20.94
C VAL A 100 0.50 18.50 21.62
N ALA A 101 -0.59 18.05 22.26
CA ALA A 101 -1.50 18.93 23.01
C ALA A 101 -0.80 19.62 24.19
N ASP A 102 0.11 18.92 24.87
CA ASP A 102 0.90 19.43 25.99
C ASP A 102 2.13 20.26 25.55
N GLY A 103 2.33 20.44 24.23
CA GLY A 103 3.48 21.15 23.68
C GLY A 103 4.81 20.37 23.71
N GLU A 104 4.76 19.08 24.07
CA GLU A 104 5.90 18.16 24.15
C GLU A 104 6.26 17.54 22.79
N PHE A 105 6.48 18.37 21.77
CA PHE A 105 6.71 17.93 20.39
C PHE A 105 7.93 17.02 20.20
N GLU A 106 9.01 17.22 20.95
CA GLU A 106 10.21 16.39 20.85
C GLU A 106 9.95 14.96 21.38
N LYS A 107 9.23 14.83 22.50
CA LYS A 107 8.80 13.51 23.01
C LYS A 107 7.82 12.84 22.06
N ALA A 108 6.93 13.61 21.42
CA ALA A 108 6.06 13.10 20.36
C ALA A 108 6.87 12.53 19.19
N TRP A 109 7.93 13.22 18.78
CA TRP A 109 8.87 12.77 17.76
C TRP A 109 9.59 11.47 18.16
N GLU A 110 10.08 11.37 19.40
CA GLU A 110 10.70 10.15 19.92
C GLU A 110 9.71 8.97 19.90
N LEU A 111 8.47 9.18 20.32
CA LEU A 111 7.43 8.15 20.32
C LEU A 111 7.08 7.69 18.89
N ILE A 112 7.02 8.62 17.94
CA ILE A 112 6.74 8.33 16.52
C ILE A 112 7.89 7.50 15.93
N THR A 113 9.13 7.93 16.11
CA THR A 113 10.33 7.29 15.53
C THR A 113 10.71 5.99 16.19
N ALA A 114 10.25 5.73 17.43
CA ALA A 114 10.49 4.47 18.12
C ALA A 114 9.98 3.24 17.37
N VAL A 115 8.96 3.39 16.52
CA VAL A 115 8.40 2.28 15.72
C VAL A 115 8.40 2.54 14.22
N ASN A 116 8.62 3.78 13.78
CA ASN A 116 8.46 4.16 12.38
C ASN A 116 9.75 4.72 11.78
N PRO A 117 10.38 3.98 10.86
CA PRO A 117 11.62 4.40 10.22
C PRO A 117 11.43 5.49 9.15
N ILE A 118 10.20 5.70 8.66
CA ILE A 118 9.89 6.66 7.58
C ILE A 118 8.72 7.61 7.96
N PRO A 119 8.84 8.34 9.08
CA PRO A 119 7.72 9.07 9.64
C PRO A 119 7.33 10.32 8.83
N SER A 120 8.28 10.97 8.16
CA SER A 120 8.02 12.18 7.36
C SER A 120 7.23 11.84 6.08
N VAL A 121 7.54 10.69 5.46
CA VAL A 121 6.79 10.09 4.35
C VAL A 121 5.37 9.72 4.81
N LEU A 122 5.24 8.97 5.91
CA LEU A 122 3.93 8.54 6.42
C LEU A 122 3.10 9.70 7.00
N GLY A 123 3.71 10.83 7.35
CA GLY A 123 3.01 12.08 7.65
C GLY A 123 2.27 12.67 6.43
N ARG A 124 2.60 12.26 5.20
CA ARG A 124 2.01 12.81 3.98
C ARG A 124 1.13 11.82 3.23
N ILE A 125 1.64 10.60 3.00
CA ILE A 125 0.98 9.64 2.10
C ILE A 125 0.26 8.49 2.79
N CYS A 126 0.25 8.45 4.13
CA CYS A 126 -0.48 7.41 4.86
C CYS A 126 -1.97 7.47 4.54
N SER A 127 -2.60 6.30 4.38
CA SER A 127 -4.05 6.12 4.19
C SER A 127 -4.88 6.40 5.45
N ARG A 128 -4.23 6.70 6.59
CA ARG A 128 -4.87 7.11 7.85
C ARG A 128 -5.90 6.11 8.42
N PRO A 129 -5.65 4.78 8.42
CA PRO A 129 -6.62 3.83 9.00
C PRO A 129 -6.90 4.11 10.48
N CYS A 130 -5.94 4.72 11.19
CA CYS A 130 -6.13 5.18 12.56
C CYS A 130 -7.17 6.31 12.69
N GLU A 131 -7.36 7.15 11.68
CA GLU A 131 -8.39 8.19 11.68
C GLU A 131 -9.77 7.61 11.34
N GLU A 132 -9.84 6.61 10.48
CA GLU A 132 -11.09 5.89 10.17
C GLU A 132 -11.62 5.08 11.37
N ALA A 133 -10.70 4.51 12.15
CA ALA A 133 -10.98 3.84 13.42
C ALA A 133 -11.05 4.81 14.62
N CYS A 134 -10.97 6.13 14.38
CA CYS A 134 -10.96 7.08 15.48
C CYS A 134 -12.35 7.16 16.13
N LYS A 135 -12.42 6.74 17.39
CA LYS A 135 -13.66 6.77 18.19
C LYS A 135 -14.26 8.16 18.30
N ARG A 136 -13.46 9.23 18.37
CA ARG A 136 -13.98 10.60 18.38
C ARG A 136 -14.79 10.91 17.12
N GLY A 137 -14.30 10.53 15.94
CA GLY A 137 -15.00 10.74 14.68
C GLY A 137 -16.26 9.90 14.52
N ARG A 138 -16.33 8.73 15.18
CA ARG A 138 -17.53 7.88 15.14
C ARG A 138 -18.59 8.26 16.16
N LEU A 139 -18.18 8.86 17.28
CA LEU A 139 -19.03 9.04 18.44
C LEU A 139 -19.39 10.50 18.67
N ILE A 140 -18.47 11.42 18.47
CA ILE A 140 -18.62 12.81 18.89
C ILE A 140 -18.85 13.69 17.67
N ASP A 141 -17.79 13.96 16.92
CA ASP A 141 -17.77 14.97 15.87
C ASP A 141 -16.90 14.51 14.69
N ALA A 142 -15.59 14.70 14.77
CA ALA A 142 -14.64 14.49 13.70
C ALA A 142 -13.44 13.66 14.20
N PRO A 143 -12.84 12.84 13.32
CA PRO A 143 -11.64 12.11 13.67
C PRO A 143 -10.50 13.08 13.98
N ILE A 144 -9.66 12.71 14.93
CA ILE A 144 -8.44 13.49 15.21
C ILE A 144 -7.55 13.47 13.95
N PRO A 145 -6.97 14.61 13.52
CA PRO A 145 -6.12 14.68 12.33
C PRO A 145 -4.70 14.12 12.59
N ILE A 146 -4.64 12.85 12.99
CA ILE A 146 -3.45 12.09 13.42
C ILE A 146 -2.29 12.16 12.39
N ARG A 147 -2.57 12.00 11.10
CA ARG A 147 -1.56 12.12 10.03
C ARG A 147 -1.00 13.54 9.93
N ALA A 148 -1.86 14.55 10.04
CA ALA A 148 -1.43 15.94 9.97
C ALA A 148 -0.58 16.32 11.20
N MET A 149 -0.93 15.83 12.39
CA MET A 149 -0.09 15.99 13.58
C MET A 149 1.25 15.29 13.43
N LYS A 150 1.28 14.06 12.87
CA LYS A 150 2.53 13.38 12.53
C LYS A 150 3.38 14.23 11.60
N ARG A 151 2.78 14.78 10.53
CA ARG A 151 3.47 15.70 9.61
C ARG A 151 4.07 16.89 10.35
N LEU A 152 3.26 17.60 11.15
CA LEU A 152 3.71 18.73 11.96
C LEU A 152 4.94 18.38 12.81
N VAL A 153 4.84 17.31 13.60
CA VAL A 153 5.94 16.86 14.47
C VAL A 153 7.20 16.52 13.67
N THR A 154 7.05 15.80 12.55
CA THR A 154 8.20 15.46 11.70
C THR A 154 8.84 16.68 11.03
N ASP A 155 8.04 17.64 10.54
CA ASP A 155 8.55 18.86 9.93
C ASP A 155 9.31 19.70 10.97
N MET A 156 8.78 19.83 12.20
CA MET A 156 9.46 20.49 13.32
C MET A 156 10.75 19.77 13.74
N ALA A 157 10.78 18.44 13.71
CA ALA A 157 11.98 17.66 14.07
C ALA A 157 13.16 17.97 13.14
N HIS A 158 12.89 18.16 11.85
CA HIS A 158 13.91 18.55 10.87
C HIS A 158 14.34 20.00 11.04
N GLU A 159 13.39 20.91 11.27
CA GLU A 159 13.67 22.33 11.49
C GLU A 159 14.50 22.58 12.77
N LYS A 160 14.13 21.90 13.87
CA LYS A 160 14.74 22.07 15.19
C LYS A 160 15.92 21.13 15.44
N GLY A 161 16.22 20.21 14.52
CA GLY A 161 17.38 19.32 14.61
C GLY A 161 17.25 18.17 15.61
N TRP A 162 16.04 17.69 15.90
CA TRP A 162 15.80 16.54 16.80
C TRP A 162 16.17 15.17 16.22
N VAL A 163 16.56 15.14 14.94
CA VAL A 163 16.97 13.91 14.27
C VAL A 163 18.29 13.42 14.87
N LYS A 164 18.22 12.33 15.65
CA LYS A 164 19.39 11.75 16.31
C LYS A 164 20.41 11.28 15.27
N ARG A 165 21.58 11.92 15.29
CA ARG A 165 22.78 11.48 14.57
C ARG A 165 23.45 10.36 15.35
N GLY A 166 24.05 9.41 14.65
CA GLY A 166 24.74 8.28 15.27
C GLY A 166 25.03 7.19 14.27
N ARG A 167 25.60 6.08 14.75
CA ARG A 167 25.73 4.85 13.99
C ARG A 167 24.91 3.75 14.64
N TYR A 168 24.42 2.83 13.82
CA TYR A 168 23.87 1.58 14.34
C TYR A 168 24.94 0.82 15.11
N PRO A 169 24.55 0.06 16.15
CA PRO A 169 25.49 -0.81 16.83
C PRO A 169 26.01 -1.88 15.87
N ARG A 170 27.24 -2.35 16.09
CA ARG A 170 27.82 -3.48 15.38
C ARG A 170 28.14 -4.54 16.44
N LYS A 171 27.21 -5.47 16.64
CA LYS A 171 27.28 -6.51 17.69
C LYS A 171 27.65 -7.88 17.15
N TYR A 172 27.40 -8.10 15.86
CA TYR A 172 27.45 -9.38 15.19
C TYR A 172 28.37 -9.29 13.98
N ASP A 173 29.00 -10.40 13.61
CA ASP A 173 29.89 -10.48 12.44
C ASP A 173 29.16 -10.79 11.14
N GLU A 174 27.96 -11.36 11.28
CA GLU A 174 27.06 -11.73 10.22
C GLU A 174 26.58 -10.51 9.44
N ARG A 175 26.51 -10.71 8.12
CA ARG A 175 26.08 -9.70 7.17
C ARG A 175 24.77 -10.12 6.52
N VAL A 176 23.83 -9.18 6.47
CA VAL A 176 22.53 -9.36 5.81
C VAL A 176 22.43 -8.46 4.60
N VAL A 177 22.08 -9.04 3.45
CA VAL A 177 21.79 -8.28 2.23
C VAL A 177 20.29 -8.06 2.10
N VAL A 178 19.90 -6.81 1.83
CA VAL A 178 18.52 -6.44 1.51
C VAL A 178 18.44 -6.08 0.03
N VAL A 179 17.53 -6.73 -0.70
CA VAL A 179 17.30 -6.49 -2.13
C VAL A 179 16.06 -5.61 -2.31
N GLY A 180 16.26 -4.35 -2.66
CA GLY A 180 15.22 -3.33 -2.85
C GLY A 180 15.26 -2.28 -1.75
N ALA A 181 15.47 -1.01 -2.13
CA ALA A 181 15.51 0.16 -1.27
C ALA A 181 14.17 0.90 -1.25
N GLY A 182 13.05 0.17 -1.34
CA GLY A 182 11.71 0.69 -1.08
C GLY A 182 11.38 0.74 0.42
N PRO A 183 10.15 1.13 0.80
CA PRO A 183 9.72 1.20 2.19
C PRO A 183 9.97 -0.09 2.98
N ALA A 184 9.64 -1.24 2.39
CA ALA A 184 9.80 -2.56 3.02
C ALA A 184 11.27 -2.87 3.32
N GLY A 185 12.13 -2.72 2.31
CA GLY A 185 13.55 -3.03 2.44
C GLY A 185 14.27 -2.08 3.38
N MET A 186 13.97 -0.78 3.33
CA MET A 186 14.60 0.19 4.23
C MET A 186 14.13 0.06 5.68
N ALA A 187 12.86 -0.32 5.91
CA ALA A 187 12.40 -0.68 7.25
C ALA A 187 13.10 -1.94 7.77
N GLY A 188 13.20 -2.99 6.94
CA GLY A 188 13.94 -4.20 7.28
C GLY A 188 15.42 -3.91 7.60
N ALA A 189 16.06 -3.10 6.76
CA ALA A 189 17.45 -2.67 6.94
C ALA A 189 17.65 -1.88 8.25
N HIS A 190 16.73 -0.95 8.56
CA HIS A 190 16.75 -0.18 9.80
C HIS A 190 16.68 -1.09 11.03
N TYR A 191 15.75 -2.05 11.07
CA TYR A 191 15.60 -2.92 12.24
C TYR A 191 16.76 -3.93 12.38
N LEU A 192 17.25 -4.51 11.28
CA LEU A 192 18.41 -5.41 11.29
C LEU A 192 19.67 -4.68 11.77
N ALA A 193 19.93 -3.47 11.24
CA ALA A 193 21.06 -2.67 11.67
C ALA A 193 20.91 -2.24 13.15
N SER A 194 19.71 -1.84 13.57
CA SER A 194 19.43 -1.49 14.98
C SER A 194 19.67 -2.66 15.95
N ALA A 195 19.45 -3.90 15.49
CA ALA A 195 19.73 -5.09 16.28
C ALA A 195 21.25 -5.37 16.43
N GLY A 196 22.07 -4.91 15.50
CA GLY A 196 23.53 -5.00 15.57
C GLY A 196 24.23 -5.59 14.35
N TYR A 197 23.52 -5.88 13.26
CA TYR A 197 24.05 -6.56 12.08
C TYR A 197 24.61 -5.60 11.05
N GLU A 198 25.57 -6.08 10.26
CA GLU A 198 26.01 -5.37 9.07
C GLU A 198 24.98 -5.53 7.95
N VAL A 199 24.49 -4.42 7.40
CA VAL A 199 23.46 -4.44 6.37
C VAL A 199 23.93 -3.76 5.09
N VAL A 200 23.77 -4.46 3.97
CA VAL A 200 24.00 -3.94 2.62
C VAL A 200 22.69 -3.94 1.84
N VAL A 201 22.29 -2.79 1.32
CA VAL A 201 21.05 -2.63 0.53
C VAL A 201 21.41 -2.50 -0.95
N TYR A 202 20.96 -3.43 -1.78
CA TYR A 202 21.06 -3.37 -3.23
C TYR A 202 19.75 -2.88 -3.84
N ASP A 203 19.80 -1.99 -4.84
CA ASP A 203 18.61 -1.61 -5.63
C ASP A 203 18.97 -1.49 -7.11
N ALA A 204 18.03 -1.87 -7.98
CA ALA A 204 18.19 -1.73 -9.43
C ALA A 204 18.14 -0.25 -9.89
N SER A 205 17.57 0.62 -9.08
CA SER A 205 17.41 2.05 -9.31
C SER A 205 18.65 2.82 -8.86
N PRO A 206 18.90 4.01 -9.41
CA PRO A 206 20.01 4.88 -8.98
C PRO A 206 19.78 5.51 -7.60
N SER A 207 18.53 5.54 -7.12
CA SER A 207 18.11 6.19 -5.87
C SER A 207 17.27 5.25 -5.02
N PHE A 208 17.30 5.44 -3.72
CA PHE A 208 16.38 4.79 -2.79
C PHE A 208 14.94 5.35 -2.90
N GLY A 209 14.03 4.75 -2.14
CA GLY A 209 12.61 5.14 -2.05
C GLY A 209 11.67 4.26 -2.87
N GLY A 210 12.18 3.43 -3.79
CA GLY A 210 11.36 2.53 -4.61
C GLY A 210 10.25 3.29 -5.34
N MET A 211 9.00 2.82 -5.22
CA MET A 211 7.84 3.50 -5.83
C MET A 211 7.60 4.92 -5.32
N LEU A 212 8.00 5.25 -4.09
CA LEU A 212 7.87 6.60 -3.55
C LEU A 212 8.61 7.61 -4.42
N THR A 213 9.86 7.31 -4.76
CA THR A 213 10.69 8.17 -5.59
C THR A 213 10.34 8.04 -7.06
N ARG A 214 9.91 6.85 -7.51
CA ARG A 214 9.71 6.57 -8.95
C ARG A 214 8.36 7.02 -9.47
N THR A 215 7.27 6.90 -8.72
CA THR A 215 5.92 7.09 -9.25
C THR A 215 5.06 8.08 -8.50
N VAL A 216 5.30 8.32 -7.20
CA VAL A 216 4.46 9.24 -6.43
C VAL A 216 4.74 10.69 -6.87
N PRO A 217 3.72 11.48 -7.25
CA PRO A 217 3.93 12.83 -7.75
C PRO A 217 4.39 13.79 -6.64
N SER A 218 5.18 14.81 -7.02
CA SER A 218 5.82 15.72 -6.06
C SER A 218 4.83 16.60 -5.28
N PHE A 219 3.65 16.88 -5.83
CA PHE A 219 2.60 17.61 -5.10
C PHE A 219 2.03 16.79 -3.93
N ARG A 220 2.13 15.46 -3.99
CA ARG A 220 1.69 14.53 -2.95
C ARG A 220 2.82 14.18 -2.00
N LEU A 221 4.01 13.92 -2.54
CA LEU A 221 5.20 13.59 -1.77
C LEU A 221 6.45 14.27 -2.36
N PRO A 222 6.90 15.37 -1.74
CA PRO A 222 8.15 16.03 -2.14
C PRO A 222 9.37 15.11 -2.01
N ALA A 223 10.35 15.27 -2.90
CA ALA A 223 11.53 14.41 -2.95
C ALA A 223 12.41 14.56 -1.70
N ASP A 224 12.56 15.79 -1.19
CA ASP A 224 13.34 16.09 0.01
C ASP A 224 12.79 15.37 1.26
N VAL A 225 11.48 15.13 1.32
CA VAL A 225 10.87 14.38 2.42
C VAL A 225 11.28 12.91 2.40
N ILE A 226 11.40 12.32 1.21
CA ILE A 226 11.88 10.94 1.05
C ILE A 226 13.36 10.88 1.42
N GLU A 227 14.16 11.83 0.94
CA GLU A 227 15.59 11.93 1.26
C GLU A 227 15.84 12.05 2.76
N ARG A 228 15.10 12.91 3.46
CA ARG A 228 15.18 13.07 4.92
C ARG A 228 15.06 11.75 5.67
N ASP A 229 13.99 10.99 5.42
CA ASP A 229 13.74 9.74 6.13
C ASP A 229 14.79 8.68 5.76
N PHE A 230 15.08 8.51 4.47
CA PHE A 230 15.95 7.44 3.99
C PHE A 230 17.43 7.71 4.30
N ASN A 231 17.90 8.96 4.20
CA ASN A 231 19.25 9.32 4.61
C ASN A 231 19.43 9.16 6.12
N SER A 232 18.40 9.45 6.93
CA SER A 232 18.45 9.21 8.38
C SER A 232 18.70 7.73 8.74
N ILE A 233 18.41 6.81 7.82
CA ILE A 233 18.69 5.38 7.93
C ILE A 233 20.08 5.05 7.36
N ILE A 234 20.38 5.51 6.15
CA ILE A 234 21.62 5.18 5.43
C ILE A 234 22.86 5.74 6.14
N GLU A 235 22.81 7.01 6.55
CA GLU A 235 23.94 7.71 7.18
C GLU A 235 24.33 7.11 8.54
N LYS A 236 23.44 6.33 9.16
CA LYS A 236 23.72 5.57 10.39
C LYS A 236 24.59 4.32 10.16
N GLY A 237 25.04 4.06 8.93
CA GLY A 237 26.03 3.02 8.63
C GLY A 237 25.53 1.88 7.73
N ILE A 238 24.41 2.05 7.04
CA ILE A 238 23.93 1.06 6.07
C ILE A 238 24.61 1.31 4.72
N THR A 239 25.18 0.27 4.11
CA THR A 239 25.83 0.40 2.81
C THR A 239 24.80 0.31 1.69
N PHE A 240 24.65 1.38 0.90
CA PHE A 240 23.74 1.39 -0.25
C PHE A 240 24.49 1.13 -1.57
N ARG A 241 23.98 0.19 -2.38
CA ARG A 241 24.51 -0.25 -3.67
C ARG A 241 23.46 -0.05 -4.78
N PRO A 242 23.38 1.16 -5.38
CA PRO A 242 22.43 1.45 -6.44
C PRO A 242 22.83 0.86 -7.79
N ASN A 243 21.90 0.82 -8.74
CA ASN A 243 22.08 0.34 -10.11
C ASN A 243 22.49 -1.15 -10.24
N VAL A 244 22.11 -1.98 -9.27
CA VAL A 244 22.41 -3.41 -9.29
C VAL A 244 21.09 -4.19 -9.30
N GLU A 245 20.79 -4.83 -10.43
CA GLU A 245 19.64 -5.71 -10.57
C GLU A 245 20.00 -7.13 -10.09
N ILE A 246 19.43 -7.54 -8.96
CA ILE A 246 19.61 -8.88 -8.39
C ILE A 246 18.61 -9.85 -9.02
N GLY A 247 19.06 -11.08 -9.31
CA GLY A 247 18.24 -12.16 -9.85
C GLY A 247 18.67 -12.67 -11.22
N ARG A 248 19.69 -12.05 -11.83
CA ARG A 248 20.39 -12.58 -13.02
C ARG A 248 21.88 -12.74 -12.75
N SER A 249 22.58 -11.63 -12.55
CA SER A 249 24.00 -11.61 -12.22
C SER A 249 24.29 -10.28 -11.49
N PRO A 250 24.44 -10.31 -10.16
CA PRO A 250 24.41 -11.51 -9.31
C PRO A 250 23.00 -12.09 -9.11
N SER A 251 22.94 -13.41 -8.93
CA SER A 251 21.76 -14.16 -8.47
C SER A 251 21.68 -14.17 -6.94
N ILE A 252 20.55 -14.61 -6.38
CA ILE A 252 20.41 -14.77 -4.92
C ILE A 252 21.40 -15.81 -4.38
N ALA A 253 21.66 -16.88 -5.15
CA ALA A 253 22.64 -17.89 -4.78
C ALA A 253 24.07 -17.31 -4.73
N ASP A 254 24.41 -16.44 -5.68
CA ASP A 254 25.73 -15.77 -5.69
C ASP A 254 25.90 -14.87 -4.45
N LEU A 255 24.83 -14.18 -4.03
CA LEU A 255 24.86 -13.36 -2.82
C LEU A 255 25.08 -14.22 -1.56
N LEU A 256 24.31 -15.29 -1.40
CA LEU A 256 24.45 -16.20 -0.26
C LEU A 256 25.79 -16.94 -0.22
N ALA A 257 26.41 -17.18 -1.38
CA ALA A 257 27.68 -17.88 -1.45
C ALA A 257 28.89 -16.97 -1.14
N HIS A 258 28.80 -15.66 -1.39
CA HIS A 258 29.97 -14.79 -1.44
C HIS A 258 29.84 -13.46 -0.72
N GLU A 259 28.62 -12.98 -0.47
CA GLU A 259 28.38 -11.60 -0.02
C GLU A 259 27.68 -11.51 1.34
N CYS A 260 26.94 -12.53 1.78
CA CYS A 260 26.13 -12.45 3.01
C CYS A 260 25.68 -13.83 3.53
N ASP A 261 25.30 -13.87 4.81
CA ASP A 261 24.75 -15.04 5.49
C ASP A 261 23.23 -15.20 5.24
N ALA A 262 22.53 -14.07 5.04
CA ALA A 262 21.11 -14.05 4.78
C ALA A 262 20.70 -12.94 3.80
N VAL A 263 19.62 -13.17 3.07
CA VAL A 263 19.04 -12.23 2.11
C VAL A 263 17.57 -11.92 2.42
N LEU A 264 17.25 -10.64 2.55
CA LEU A 264 15.89 -10.13 2.64
C LEU A 264 15.46 -9.55 1.29
N ILE A 265 14.44 -10.12 0.66
CA ILE A 265 14.00 -9.73 -0.69
C ILE A 265 12.78 -8.82 -0.60
N ALA A 266 12.98 -7.55 -0.97
CA ALA A 266 12.02 -6.46 -0.91
C ALA A 266 11.90 -5.71 -2.27
N ALA A 267 12.06 -6.43 -3.39
CA ALA A 267 12.13 -5.87 -4.73
C ALA A 267 10.82 -5.21 -5.23
N GLY A 268 9.70 -5.49 -4.55
CA GLY A 268 8.39 -4.90 -4.85
C GLY A 268 7.75 -5.37 -6.17
N ALA A 269 6.56 -4.83 -6.49
CA ALA A 269 5.83 -5.13 -7.72
C ALA A 269 6.01 -4.00 -8.75
N SER A 270 7.12 -4.01 -9.49
CA SER A 270 7.52 -2.89 -10.36
C SER A 270 6.86 -2.82 -11.73
N LYS A 271 6.01 -3.80 -12.09
CA LYS A 271 5.42 -3.93 -13.43
C LYS A 271 3.98 -3.42 -13.46
N GLY A 272 3.70 -2.48 -14.36
CA GLY A 272 2.35 -2.00 -14.61
C GLY A 272 1.48 -3.06 -15.29
N ILE A 273 0.18 -3.01 -15.01
CA ILE A 273 -0.82 -3.85 -15.65
C ILE A 273 -1.30 -3.14 -16.92
N LYS A 274 -1.41 -3.89 -18.02
CA LYS A 274 -2.12 -3.46 -19.23
C LYS A 274 -3.43 -4.23 -19.35
N LEU A 275 -4.46 -3.55 -19.82
CA LEU A 275 -5.74 -4.17 -20.11
C LEU A 275 -5.63 -5.05 -21.35
N SER A 276 -6.21 -6.25 -21.28
CA SER A 276 -6.31 -7.18 -22.41
C SER A 276 -7.45 -6.81 -23.36
N ILE A 277 -7.47 -5.55 -23.82
CA ILE A 277 -8.48 -5.03 -24.75
C ILE A 277 -7.86 -4.60 -26.07
N PRO A 278 -8.59 -4.69 -27.19
CA PRO A 278 -8.11 -4.19 -28.48
C PRO A 278 -7.69 -2.72 -28.39
N GLY A 279 -6.51 -2.39 -28.93
CA GLY A 279 -5.97 -1.03 -28.94
C GLY A 279 -5.13 -0.64 -27.72
N ALA A 280 -5.01 -1.49 -26.69
CA ALA A 280 -4.15 -1.24 -25.51
C ALA A 280 -2.63 -1.12 -25.83
N GLU A 281 -2.24 -1.46 -27.06
CA GLU A 281 -0.87 -1.34 -27.57
C GLU A 281 -0.64 -0.11 -28.47
N PHE A 282 -1.65 0.75 -28.63
CA PHE A 282 -1.49 1.97 -29.42
C PHE A 282 -0.49 2.94 -28.79
N MET A 283 0.20 3.70 -29.64
CA MET A 283 1.03 4.81 -29.17
C MET A 283 0.14 5.84 -28.48
N GLY A 284 0.57 6.33 -27.32
CA GLY A 284 -0.24 7.20 -26.46
C GLY A 284 -1.02 6.45 -25.38
N VAL A 285 -1.05 5.11 -25.41
CA VAL A 285 -1.57 4.30 -24.29
C VAL A 285 -0.40 3.91 -23.39
N PHE A 286 -0.47 4.33 -22.14
CA PHE A 286 0.54 4.04 -21.12
C PHE A 286 -0.10 3.23 -20.00
N ASN A 287 0.68 2.34 -19.37
CA ASN A 287 0.32 1.93 -18.01
C ASN A 287 0.78 3.02 -17.03
N ALA A 288 0.08 3.13 -15.91
CA ALA A 288 0.30 4.22 -14.94
C ALA A 288 1.73 4.25 -14.40
N ILE A 289 2.33 3.08 -14.11
CA ILE A 289 3.69 3.00 -13.54
C ILE A 289 4.72 3.53 -14.54
N ASP A 290 4.67 3.11 -15.81
CA ASP A 290 5.60 3.58 -16.84
C ASP A 290 5.41 5.07 -17.13
N PHE A 291 4.15 5.54 -17.15
CA PHE A 291 3.83 6.96 -17.32
C PHE A 291 4.43 7.80 -16.20
N MET A 292 4.07 7.50 -14.95
CA MET A 292 4.51 8.25 -13.78
C MET A 292 6.02 8.16 -13.59
N THR A 293 6.63 7.00 -13.83
CA THR A 293 8.10 6.85 -13.84
C THR A 293 8.75 7.77 -14.86
N SER A 294 8.18 7.87 -16.06
CA SER A 294 8.70 8.74 -17.11
C SER A 294 8.57 10.22 -16.75
N VAL A 295 7.41 10.63 -16.22
CA VAL A 295 7.17 12.00 -15.74
C VAL A 295 8.16 12.36 -14.64
N LYS A 296 8.31 11.50 -13.63
CA LYS A 296 9.19 11.73 -12.48
C LYS A 296 10.67 11.76 -12.88
N ALA A 297 11.06 10.99 -13.89
CA ALA A 297 12.40 11.02 -14.48
C ALA A 297 12.64 12.23 -15.41
N GLY A 298 11.65 13.11 -15.60
CA GLY A 298 11.75 14.27 -16.50
C GLY A 298 11.84 13.90 -17.98
N ILE A 299 11.37 12.70 -18.35
CA ILE A 299 11.35 12.26 -19.74
C ILE A 299 10.24 13.03 -20.46
N PRO A 300 10.53 13.75 -21.55
CA PRO A 300 9.52 14.50 -22.28
C PRO A 300 8.50 13.54 -22.90
N LEU A 301 7.25 13.64 -22.44
CA LEU A 301 6.10 12.92 -22.98
C LEU A 301 5.24 13.89 -23.77
N LYS A 302 4.80 13.48 -24.97
CA LYS A 302 3.81 14.24 -25.72
C LYS A 302 2.43 13.94 -25.15
N ILE A 303 1.88 14.89 -24.42
CA ILE A 303 0.52 14.83 -23.87
C ILE A 303 -0.41 15.55 -24.85
N GLY A 304 -1.59 14.97 -25.09
CA GLY A 304 -2.64 15.64 -25.85
C GLY A 304 -3.50 16.52 -24.94
N GLU A 305 -4.34 17.36 -25.54
CA GLU A 305 -5.29 18.21 -24.79
C GLU A 305 -6.28 17.38 -23.97
N ARG A 306 -6.63 16.18 -24.46
CA ARG A 306 -7.60 15.28 -23.84
C ARG A 306 -6.93 14.00 -23.37
N ALA A 307 -7.22 13.58 -22.14
CA ALA A 307 -6.70 12.35 -21.55
C ALA A 307 -7.79 11.56 -20.83
N LEU A 308 -7.75 10.23 -21.02
CA LEU A 308 -8.61 9.29 -20.32
C LEU A 308 -7.75 8.36 -19.47
N ILE A 309 -8.04 8.34 -18.17
CA ILE A 309 -7.45 7.43 -17.19
C ILE A 309 -8.45 6.29 -16.96
N ILE A 310 -7.94 5.06 -16.85
CA ILE A 310 -8.77 3.89 -16.52
C ILE A 310 -8.31 3.35 -15.17
N GLY A 311 -9.22 3.33 -14.20
CA GLY A 311 -9.03 2.84 -12.83
C GLY A 311 -9.60 3.81 -11.80
N GLY A 312 -10.06 3.29 -10.66
CA GLY A 312 -10.68 4.10 -9.59
C GLY A 312 -9.83 4.32 -8.34
N GLY A 313 -8.58 3.87 -8.32
CA GLY A 313 -7.69 3.96 -7.14
C GLY A 313 -6.84 5.22 -7.08
N SER A 314 -6.10 5.37 -5.99
CA SER A 314 -5.20 6.51 -5.69
C SER A 314 -4.17 6.79 -6.80
N VAL A 315 -3.74 5.76 -7.54
CA VAL A 315 -2.84 5.92 -8.70
C VAL A 315 -3.54 6.64 -9.86
N ALA A 316 -4.84 6.40 -10.06
CA ALA A 316 -5.59 7.01 -11.14
C ALA A 316 -5.81 8.51 -10.90
N THR A 317 -6.12 8.91 -9.65
CA THR A 317 -6.22 10.31 -9.24
C THR A 317 -4.87 11.03 -9.37
N ASP A 318 -3.78 10.40 -8.95
CA ASP A 318 -2.41 10.93 -9.11
C ASP A 318 -2.06 11.17 -10.59
N VAL A 319 -2.38 10.22 -11.48
CA VAL A 319 -2.15 10.34 -12.93
C VAL A 319 -3.00 11.48 -13.51
N ALA A 320 -4.28 11.56 -13.15
CA ALA A 320 -5.19 12.59 -13.66
C ALA A 320 -4.71 14.00 -13.30
N ARG A 321 -4.38 14.23 -12.03
CA ARG A 321 -3.86 15.51 -11.52
C ARG A 321 -2.48 15.85 -12.09
N THR A 322 -1.67 14.84 -12.38
CA THR A 322 -0.39 15.02 -13.07
C THR A 322 -0.59 15.47 -14.52
N LEU A 323 -1.54 14.89 -15.25
CA LEU A 323 -1.85 15.27 -16.63
C LEU A 323 -2.32 16.72 -16.74
N LEU A 324 -3.15 17.19 -15.80
CA LEU A 324 -3.57 18.59 -15.73
C LEU A 324 -2.37 19.53 -15.58
N ARG A 325 -1.43 19.21 -14.68
CA ARG A 325 -0.17 19.97 -14.51
C ARG A 325 0.76 19.91 -15.72
N MET A 326 0.62 18.89 -16.55
CA MET A 326 1.35 18.77 -17.82
C MET A 326 0.65 19.48 -18.99
N GLY A 327 -0.46 20.19 -18.74
CA GLY A 327 -1.16 21.01 -19.72
C GLY A 327 -2.32 20.32 -20.45
N ALA A 328 -2.76 19.13 -20.00
CA ALA A 328 -4.02 18.58 -20.50
C ALA A 328 -5.19 19.44 -19.99
N THR A 329 -6.15 19.75 -20.86
CA THR A 329 -7.29 20.64 -20.56
C THR A 329 -8.59 19.88 -20.34
N ASP A 330 -8.66 18.61 -20.75
CA ASP A 330 -9.83 17.76 -20.60
C ASP A 330 -9.41 16.37 -20.12
N VAL A 331 -9.48 16.17 -18.81
CA VAL A 331 -9.03 14.95 -18.15
C VAL A 331 -10.23 14.22 -17.57
N SER A 332 -10.42 12.98 -18.00
CA SER A 332 -11.48 12.10 -17.49
C SER A 332 -10.90 10.84 -16.86
N LEU A 333 -11.50 10.36 -15.78
CA LEU A 333 -11.15 9.14 -15.08
C LEU A 333 -12.35 8.20 -15.12
N ALA A 334 -12.18 7.04 -15.76
CA ALA A 334 -13.20 6.01 -15.86
C ALA A 334 -12.88 4.81 -14.96
N CYS A 335 -13.88 4.35 -14.21
CA CYS A 335 -13.73 3.26 -13.26
C CYS A 335 -14.95 2.33 -13.28
N ILE A 336 -14.76 1.07 -12.92
CA ILE A 336 -15.84 0.07 -12.90
C ILE A 336 -16.71 0.20 -11.66
N GLU A 337 -16.15 0.80 -10.62
CA GLU A 337 -16.77 1.06 -9.34
C GLU A 337 -17.80 2.17 -9.48
N GLY A 338 -18.87 2.06 -8.68
CA GLY A 338 -19.76 3.20 -8.46
C GLY A 338 -19.04 4.32 -7.72
N GLU A 339 -19.62 5.52 -7.73
CA GLU A 339 -19.10 6.70 -7.04
C GLU A 339 -18.73 6.43 -5.58
N CYS A 340 -19.64 5.78 -4.83
CA CYS A 340 -19.43 5.46 -3.42
C CYS A 340 -18.48 4.26 -3.16
N GLU A 341 -18.04 3.58 -4.22
CA GLU A 341 -17.25 2.34 -4.16
C GLU A 341 -15.82 2.52 -4.67
N MET A 342 -15.47 3.75 -5.10
CA MET A 342 -14.14 4.04 -5.61
C MET A 342 -13.06 3.76 -4.57
N PRO A 343 -11.98 3.04 -4.93
CA PRO A 343 -10.89 2.75 -4.00
C PRO A 343 -10.05 3.97 -3.60
N ALA A 344 -10.01 5.02 -4.44
CA ALA A 344 -9.33 6.25 -4.10
C ALA A 344 -9.95 6.87 -2.84
N MET A 345 -9.10 7.53 -2.05
CA MET A 345 -9.56 8.21 -0.85
C MET A 345 -10.48 9.38 -1.21
N SER A 346 -11.52 9.63 -0.41
CA SER A 346 -12.53 10.66 -0.71
C SER A 346 -11.92 12.04 -0.97
N TRP A 347 -11.00 12.47 -0.10
CA TRP A 347 -10.29 13.75 -0.27
C TRP A 347 -9.43 13.80 -1.55
N GLU A 348 -8.91 12.67 -2.04
CA GLU A 348 -8.17 12.64 -3.31
C GLU A 348 -9.08 12.79 -4.52
N MET A 349 -10.31 12.27 -4.40
CA MET A 349 -11.34 12.45 -5.42
C MET A 349 -11.84 13.90 -5.42
N GLU A 350 -12.13 14.48 -4.26
CA GLU A 350 -12.52 15.89 -4.09
C GLU A 350 -11.41 16.85 -4.62
N GLU A 351 -10.15 16.58 -4.29
CA GLU A 351 -9.01 17.34 -4.84
C GLU A 351 -8.88 17.19 -6.36
N ALA A 352 -9.12 16.00 -6.91
CA ALA A 352 -9.08 15.80 -8.36
C ALA A 352 -10.26 16.50 -9.07
N GLU A 353 -11.46 16.42 -8.51
CA GLU A 353 -12.66 17.08 -9.04
C GLU A 353 -12.52 18.60 -9.03
N SER A 354 -12.04 19.18 -7.92
CA SER A 354 -11.77 20.62 -7.81
C SER A 354 -10.69 21.12 -8.76
N GLU A 355 -9.76 20.26 -9.19
CA GLU A 355 -8.78 20.55 -10.25
C GLU A 355 -9.36 20.37 -11.68
N GLY A 356 -10.60 19.89 -11.82
CA GLY A 356 -11.32 19.75 -13.09
C GLY A 356 -11.30 18.35 -13.70
N VAL A 357 -10.93 17.31 -12.94
CA VAL A 357 -11.03 15.91 -13.38
C VAL A 357 -12.49 15.48 -13.43
N LYS A 358 -12.91 14.90 -14.57
CA LYS A 358 -14.27 14.37 -14.76
C LYS A 358 -14.31 12.88 -14.42
N PHE A 359 -15.24 12.46 -13.57
CA PHE A 359 -15.40 11.06 -13.21
C PHE A 359 -16.45 10.36 -14.08
N ILE A 360 -16.12 9.15 -14.53
CA ILE A 360 -17.00 8.26 -15.29
C ILE A 360 -17.11 6.94 -14.52
N HIS A 361 -18.05 6.88 -13.59
CA HIS A 361 -18.30 5.71 -12.76
C HIS A 361 -19.02 4.59 -13.51
N SER A 362 -18.96 3.37 -12.96
CA SER A 362 -19.66 2.20 -13.49
C SER A 362 -19.39 1.93 -14.98
N ALA A 363 -18.17 2.24 -15.45
CA ALA A 363 -17.77 2.18 -16.84
C ALA A 363 -16.50 1.34 -17.02
N SER A 364 -16.57 0.39 -17.94
CA SER A 364 -15.42 -0.44 -18.32
C SER A 364 -15.07 -0.22 -19.79
N PRO A 365 -13.79 0.03 -20.14
CA PRO A 365 -13.39 0.17 -21.52
C PRO A 365 -13.39 -1.18 -22.23
N VAL A 366 -14.10 -1.26 -23.36
CA VAL A 366 -14.20 -2.49 -24.18
C VAL A 366 -13.10 -2.54 -25.26
N ARG A 367 -12.69 -1.39 -25.78
CA ARG A 367 -11.63 -1.22 -26.76
C ARG A 367 -11.11 0.22 -26.75
N ILE A 368 -9.86 0.41 -27.18
CA ILE A 368 -9.29 1.72 -27.46
C ILE A 368 -9.29 1.90 -28.98
N GLY A 369 -9.89 2.99 -29.46
CA GLY A 369 -9.88 3.34 -30.88
C GLY A 369 -8.57 4.01 -31.29
N GLY A 370 -8.09 3.70 -32.49
CA GLY A 370 -7.09 4.51 -33.19
C GLY A 370 -7.78 5.10 -34.40
N GLY A 371 -7.67 6.40 -34.62
CA GLY A 371 -8.03 6.98 -35.92
C GLY A 371 -7.14 6.32 -36.97
N GLY A 372 -7.72 5.49 -37.83
CA GLY A 372 -7.02 5.02 -39.02
C GLY A 372 -6.98 6.15 -40.05
N LEU A 373 -5.84 6.32 -40.71
CA LEU A 373 -5.89 6.55 -42.15
C LEU A 373 -6.80 5.45 -42.71
N ALA A 374 -7.99 5.83 -43.17
CA ALA A 374 -8.81 4.93 -43.96
C ALA A 374 -8.08 4.69 -45.28
N GLU A 375 -7.79 3.43 -45.60
CA GLU A 375 -7.62 3.04 -47.01
C GLU A 375 -9.00 3.15 -47.65
N GLY A 376 -9.31 4.33 -48.21
CA GLY A 376 -10.55 4.65 -48.92
C GLY A 376 -10.67 6.15 -49.15
N PRO A 377 -11.02 6.63 -50.36
CA PRO A 377 -10.86 8.02 -50.74
C PRO A 377 -11.96 8.87 -50.09
N VAL A 378 -11.59 9.78 -49.21
CA VAL A 378 -12.45 10.89 -48.79
C VAL A 378 -11.61 12.16 -48.87
N GLY A 379 -11.98 13.03 -49.80
CA GLY A 379 -11.35 14.32 -50.01
C GLY A 379 -11.76 15.36 -48.97
N GLY A 380 -10.87 16.36 -48.81
CA GLY A 380 -11.04 17.60 -48.04
C GLY A 380 -10.95 17.39 -46.53
N ASP A 381 -10.20 18.15 -45.75
CA ASP A 381 -9.30 19.28 -45.95
C ASP A 381 -8.25 19.24 -44.80
N GLY A 382 -7.10 19.86 -45.03
CA GLY A 382 -5.92 19.65 -44.21
C GLY A 382 -5.93 20.42 -42.89
N SER A 383 -5.74 19.70 -41.78
CA SER A 383 -5.04 20.22 -40.61
C SER A 383 -4.14 19.12 -40.04
N GLY A 384 -2.83 19.27 -40.28
CA GLY A 384 -1.82 18.24 -40.08
C GLY A 384 -1.64 17.80 -38.64
N HIS A 385 -1.52 16.48 -38.45
CA HIS A 385 -0.92 15.90 -37.24
C HIS A 385 0.37 15.19 -37.62
N ALA A 386 1.48 15.79 -37.17
CA ALA A 386 2.82 15.24 -37.35
C ALA A 386 2.94 13.87 -36.66
N LEU A 387 2.98 12.82 -37.47
CA LEU A 387 3.26 11.45 -37.07
C LEU A 387 4.78 11.25 -36.97
N LEU A 388 5.29 10.99 -35.77
CA LEU A 388 6.62 10.40 -35.62
C LEU A 388 6.55 8.93 -36.08
N ASN A 389 7.09 8.69 -37.28
CA ASN A 389 7.29 7.37 -37.88
C ASN A 389 7.82 6.38 -36.82
N ARG A 390 7.21 5.20 -36.72
CA ARG A 390 7.57 4.09 -35.82
C ARG A 390 9.09 3.78 -35.83
N ARG A 391 9.78 4.05 -36.94
CA ARG A 391 11.26 3.99 -37.04
C ARG A 391 11.97 5.05 -36.20
N LYS A 392 11.50 6.30 -36.19
CA LYS A 392 12.05 7.39 -35.37
C LYS A 392 11.83 7.16 -33.87
N TRP A 393 10.67 6.61 -33.46
CA TRP A 393 10.45 6.23 -32.05
C TRP A 393 11.35 5.07 -31.61
N ASN A 394 11.49 4.01 -32.42
CA ASN A 394 12.42 2.92 -32.11
C ASN A 394 13.89 3.40 -32.11
N GLN A 395 14.25 4.34 -32.99
CA GLN A 395 15.56 5.00 -32.96
C GLN A 395 15.74 5.85 -31.69
N MET A 396 14.72 6.61 -31.26
CA MET A 396 14.76 7.42 -30.04
C MET A 396 14.83 6.54 -28.79
N ARG A 397 14.05 5.46 -28.71
CA ARG A 397 14.11 4.44 -27.65
C ARG A 397 15.48 3.76 -27.61
N HIS A 398 16.10 3.50 -28.76
CA HIS A 398 17.47 3.03 -28.86
C HIS A 398 18.53 4.10 -28.53
N ARG A 399 18.24 5.38 -28.74
CA ARG A 399 19.11 6.52 -28.37
C ARG A 399 19.07 6.74 -26.86
N LEU A 400 17.89 6.77 -26.26
CA LEU A 400 17.63 6.81 -24.81
C LEU A 400 18.28 5.63 -24.08
N ARG A 401 18.07 4.39 -24.55
CA ARG A 401 18.78 3.22 -24.01
C ARG A 401 20.30 3.35 -24.16
N ARG A 402 20.79 4.00 -25.22
CA ARG A 402 22.23 4.25 -25.42
C ARG A 402 22.78 5.40 -24.59
N GLU A 403 21.98 6.41 -24.25
CA GLU A 403 22.35 7.54 -23.37
C GLU A 403 22.37 7.12 -21.91
N ILE A 404 21.34 6.40 -21.46
CA ILE A 404 21.29 5.75 -20.14
C ILE A 404 22.48 4.79 -20.00
N SER A 405 22.75 3.99 -21.04
CA SER A 405 23.94 3.12 -21.09
C SER A 405 25.27 3.87 -21.30
N ARG A 406 25.29 5.11 -21.83
CA ARG A 406 26.52 5.92 -21.96
C ARG A 406 26.93 6.51 -20.62
N ARG A 407 25.95 6.91 -19.79
CA ARG A 407 26.19 7.30 -18.39
C ARG A 407 26.61 6.13 -17.50
N GLY A 408 26.29 4.89 -17.89
CA GLY A 408 26.71 3.65 -17.21
C GLY A 408 27.84 2.85 -17.89
N ARG A 409 28.65 3.46 -18.77
CA ARG A 409 29.71 2.75 -19.54
C ARG A 409 31.14 3.04 -19.05
N HIS A 410 31.40 2.71 -17.80
CA HIS A 410 32.73 2.26 -17.37
C HIS A 410 32.65 0.80 -16.90
N SER A 411 32.23 -0.10 -17.79
CA SER A 411 32.56 -1.53 -17.76
C SER A 411 31.96 -2.20 -19.00
N ARG A 412 32.80 -2.75 -19.88
CA ARG A 412 32.36 -3.56 -21.03
C ARG A 412 32.92 -4.97 -20.86
N LEU A 413 32.04 -5.96 -20.83
CA LEU A 413 32.36 -7.33 -21.22
C LEU A 413 31.36 -7.81 -22.29
N ARG A 414 31.91 -8.50 -23.29
CA ARG A 414 31.32 -8.79 -24.61
C ARG A 414 30.26 -9.90 -24.56
N ARG A 415 29.26 -9.81 -25.44
CA ARG A 415 28.26 -10.86 -25.75
C ARG A 415 28.68 -11.74 -26.93
N ARG A 416 28.09 -12.95 -27.02
CA ARG A 416 27.85 -13.71 -28.27
C ARG A 416 26.35 -14.13 -28.37
N PRO A 417 25.74 -14.29 -29.58
CA PRO A 417 24.29 -14.50 -29.76
C PRO A 417 23.90 -15.83 -30.43
N ALA A 418 22.65 -16.26 -30.23
CA ALA A 418 21.80 -17.12 -31.10
C ALA A 418 20.36 -17.09 -30.51
N GLY A 419 19.22 -17.21 -31.20
CA GLY A 419 18.82 -17.41 -32.60
C GLY A 419 17.35 -17.92 -32.62
N GLY A 420 16.56 -17.56 -33.66
CA GLY A 420 15.24 -18.15 -34.06
C GLY A 420 13.99 -17.70 -33.27
N GLN A 421 13.03 -16.90 -33.76
CA GLN A 421 12.07 -16.98 -34.88
C GLN A 421 11.00 -18.10 -34.80
N GLY A 422 9.73 -17.67 -34.84
CA GLY A 422 8.56 -18.51 -35.11
C GLY A 422 7.26 -17.77 -34.76
N GLY A 423 6.53 -17.25 -35.75
CA GLY A 423 5.21 -16.63 -35.57
C GLY A 423 4.18 -17.23 -36.52
N PHE A 424 2.89 -17.12 -36.23
CA PHE A 424 1.81 -17.32 -37.22
C PHE A 424 0.54 -16.52 -36.90
N ARG A 425 -0.14 -16.14 -37.99
CA ARG A 425 -1.31 -15.25 -38.20
C ARG A 425 -2.62 -15.81 -37.59
N LYS A 426 -3.52 -15.03 -36.98
CA LYS A 426 -4.58 -14.10 -37.49
C LYS A 426 -5.62 -14.69 -38.47
N HIS A 427 -6.89 -14.73 -38.06
CA HIS A 427 -8.14 -14.40 -38.79
C HIS A 427 -9.23 -14.16 -37.70
N ALA A 428 -10.01 -13.08 -37.57
CA ALA A 428 -10.81 -12.18 -38.44
C ALA A 428 -12.30 -12.61 -38.55
N GLY A 429 -13.21 -11.69 -38.19
CA GLY A 429 -14.67 -11.79 -38.41
C GLY A 429 -15.46 -10.98 -37.36
N HIS A 430 -15.71 -9.67 -37.59
CA HIS A 430 -16.90 -9.05 -38.21
C HIS A 430 -18.04 -8.74 -37.21
N ARG A 431 -18.26 -7.43 -36.94
CA ARG A 431 -19.49 -6.62 -37.21
C ARG A 431 -20.66 -6.91 -36.24
N ASP A 432 -21.47 -5.97 -35.77
CA ASP A 432 -21.76 -4.61 -36.19
C ASP A 432 -22.57 -3.88 -35.09
N GLN A 433 -22.45 -2.54 -35.05
CA GLN A 433 -23.51 -1.50 -34.96
C GLN A 433 -24.69 -1.68 -33.97
N ARG A 434 -25.24 -0.68 -33.25
CA ARG A 434 -25.28 0.80 -33.33
C ARG A 434 -26.04 1.34 -32.09
N ARG A 435 -25.64 2.53 -31.62
CA ARG A 435 -26.40 3.79 -31.29
C ARG A 435 -27.78 3.68 -30.61
N GLY A 436 -28.17 4.53 -29.66
CA GLY A 436 -27.59 5.79 -29.15
C GLY A 436 -28.55 6.54 -28.20
N THR A 437 -28.13 7.76 -27.82
CA THR A 437 -28.91 8.97 -27.39
C THR A 437 -29.80 8.83 -26.14
N GLY A 438 -29.49 9.40 -24.95
CA GLY A 438 -29.54 10.84 -24.56
C GLY A 438 -30.92 11.18 -23.95
N PRO A 439 -31.20 12.28 -23.20
CA PRO A 439 -30.38 13.34 -22.54
C PRO A 439 -30.72 13.50 -21.01
N ASP A 440 -29.80 13.96 -20.14
CA ASP A 440 -29.68 15.32 -19.53
C ASP A 440 -30.69 15.72 -18.41
N ARG A 441 -30.18 16.07 -17.21
CA ARG A 441 -30.43 17.34 -16.45
C ARG A 441 -29.98 17.32 -14.97
N SER A 442 -28.86 18.01 -14.72
CA SER A 442 -28.56 19.05 -13.70
C SER A 442 -29.13 19.03 -12.25
N GLY A 443 -28.23 19.24 -11.26
CA GLY A 443 -28.54 20.02 -10.03
C GLY A 443 -27.66 19.80 -8.77
N HIS A 444 -26.55 20.56 -8.64
CA HIS A 444 -25.77 21.08 -7.48
C HIS A 444 -25.73 20.46 -6.04
N PRO A 445 -24.65 20.73 -5.24
CA PRO A 445 -24.04 19.79 -4.29
C PRO A 445 -24.22 20.14 -2.81
N ASP A 446 -24.27 19.12 -1.94
CA ASP A 446 -24.18 19.25 -0.48
C ASP A 446 -22.99 18.42 0.06
N ASP A 447 -22.15 19.09 0.86
CA ASP A 447 -20.96 18.60 1.56
C ASP A 447 -21.29 17.58 2.67
N HIS A 448 -21.59 16.34 2.27
CA HIS A 448 -21.69 15.21 3.20
C HIS A 448 -20.76 14.08 2.77
N ALA A 449 -19.52 14.11 3.27
CA ALA A 449 -18.61 12.96 3.31
C ALA A 449 -19.08 11.91 4.35
N GLY A 450 -20.33 11.45 4.21
CA GLY A 450 -20.82 10.26 4.88
C GLY A 450 -20.45 9.04 4.04
N ARG A 451 -19.44 8.26 4.44
CA ARG A 451 -19.27 6.90 3.91
C ARG A 451 -20.57 6.15 4.17
N CYS A 452 -21.32 5.86 3.11
CA CYS A 452 -22.62 5.25 3.19
C CYS A 452 -22.50 3.80 3.71
N VAL A 453 -22.83 3.60 4.98
CA VAL A 453 -22.89 2.29 5.62
C VAL A 453 -24.11 1.51 5.09
N PRO A 454 -23.99 0.24 4.68
CA PRO A 454 -25.12 -0.55 4.21
C PRO A 454 -26.06 -0.90 5.38
N ARG A 455 -27.13 -0.11 5.61
CA ARG A 455 -28.26 -0.53 6.49
C ARG A 455 -29.37 -1.20 5.69
N GLY A 456 -29.93 -2.27 6.28
CA GLY A 456 -30.82 -3.26 5.67
C GLY A 456 -32.18 -2.76 5.13
N ARG A 457 -32.72 -3.60 4.24
CA ARG A 457 -34.05 -3.65 3.56
C ARG A 457 -34.93 -2.39 3.50
N HIS A 458 -35.24 -1.96 2.28
CA HIS A 458 -36.52 -1.31 1.96
C HIS A 458 -37.44 -2.30 1.21
N ARG A 459 -38.68 -2.44 1.68
CA ARG A 459 -39.75 -3.15 0.98
C ARG A 459 -40.23 -2.29 -0.19
N GLY A 460 -40.24 -2.88 -1.40
CA GLY A 460 -40.92 -2.35 -2.58
C GLY A 460 -40.03 -1.59 -3.57
N GLY A 461 -39.62 -2.25 -4.66
CA GLY A 461 -39.06 -1.58 -5.84
C GLY A 461 -38.08 -2.45 -6.64
N LYS A 462 -38.41 -2.73 -7.91
CA LYS A 462 -37.61 -3.52 -8.85
C LYS A 462 -36.39 -2.71 -9.32
N GLY A 463 -35.19 -2.99 -8.77
CA GLY A 463 -33.90 -2.46 -9.23
C GLY A 463 -32.86 -2.38 -8.10
N LEU A 464 -31.60 -2.77 -8.38
CA LEU A 464 -30.48 -2.55 -7.44
C LEU A 464 -30.11 -1.06 -7.49
N ARG A 465 -30.35 -0.34 -6.41
CA ARG A 465 -29.88 1.03 -6.20
C ARG A 465 -28.76 1.03 -5.17
N CYS A 466 -27.66 1.71 -5.48
CA CYS A 466 -26.71 2.15 -4.47
C CYS A 466 -27.46 3.06 -3.49
N ARG A 467 -27.38 2.76 -2.20
CA ARG A 467 -28.13 3.46 -1.16
C ARG A 467 -27.55 4.82 -0.78
N GLY A 468 -26.33 5.12 -1.20
CA GLY A 468 -25.66 6.40 -0.95
C GLY A 468 -25.97 7.46 -2.00
N CYS A 469 -25.68 7.16 -3.27
CA CYS A 469 -25.88 8.10 -4.38
C CYS A 469 -27.23 7.94 -5.11
N GLY A 470 -28.09 7.02 -4.68
CA GLY A 470 -29.38 6.74 -5.34
C GLY A 470 -29.28 6.14 -6.75
N LEU A 471 -28.06 5.99 -7.29
CA LEU A 471 -27.80 5.38 -8.60
C LEU A 471 -28.24 3.93 -8.59
N GLY A 472 -29.30 3.63 -9.32
CA GLY A 472 -29.60 2.28 -9.78
C GLY A 472 -29.72 2.32 -11.28
N THR A 473 -29.28 1.28 -11.95
CA THR A 473 -29.47 1.12 -13.39
C THR A 473 -30.97 0.92 -13.66
N PRO A 474 -31.71 1.93 -14.18
CA PRO A 474 -33.13 1.77 -14.44
C PRO A 474 -33.30 0.75 -15.58
N GLY A 475 -34.22 -0.21 -15.40
CA GLY A 475 -34.59 -1.14 -16.48
C GLY A 475 -33.60 -2.27 -16.78
N ARG A 476 -32.47 -2.39 -16.05
CA ARG A 476 -31.63 -3.61 -16.11
C ARG A 476 -31.93 -4.49 -14.92
N SER A 477 -32.36 -5.72 -15.21
CA SER A 477 -32.46 -6.74 -14.19
C SER A 477 -31.05 -7.28 -13.91
N PHE A 478 -30.85 -7.92 -12.75
CA PHE A 478 -29.60 -8.64 -12.48
C PHE A 478 -29.33 -9.75 -13.53
N HIS A 479 -30.31 -10.09 -14.37
CA HIS A 479 -30.20 -11.06 -15.45
C HIS A 479 -29.39 -10.56 -16.67
N ASP A 480 -29.09 -9.25 -16.75
CA ASP A 480 -28.42 -8.63 -17.90
C ASP A 480 -26.91 -8.41 -17.70
N TRP A 481 -26.35 -8.90 -16.60
CA TRP A 481 -24.98 -8.62 -16.16
C TRP A 481 -24.03 -9.75 -16.57
N MET A 482 -22.92 -9.39 -17.23
CA MET A 482 -21.86 -10.32 -17.60
C MET A 482 -20.62 -9.99 -16.77
N GLY A 483 -20.12 -10.97 -16.02
CA GLY A 483 -18.87 -10.86 -15.30
C GLY A 483 -17.70 -10.68 -16.26
N TRP A 484 -16.88 -9.66 -16.02
CA TRP A 484 -15.67 -9.40 -16.78
C TRP A 484 -14.43 -9.65 -15.94
N ARG A 485 -13.35 -10.09 -16.59
CA ARG A 485 -12.09 -10.38 -15.89
C ARG A 485 -11.50 -9.10 -15.32
N VAL A 486 -11.18 -9.12 -14.03
CA VAL A 486 -10.46 -8.03 -13.37
C VAL A 486 -8.98 -8.44 -13.26
N PRO A 487 -8.04 -7.63 -13.77
CA PRO A 487 -6.64 -7.84 -13.50
C PRO A 487 -6.39 -7.77 -11.99
N SER A 488 -5.67 -8.74 -11.42
CA SER A 488 -5.40 -8.78 -9.99
C SER A 488 -3.97 -9.21 -9.69
N ALA A 489 -3.48 -8.96 -8.48
CA ALA A 489 -2.14 -9.39 -8.04
C ALA A 489 -2.01 -10.93 -7.93
N GLY A 490 -0.79 -11.45 -8.01
CA GLY A 490 -0.50 -12.89 -7.90
C GLY A 490 -0.94 -13.50 -6.56
N GLN A 491 -1.04 -14.83 -6.51
CA GLN A 491 -1.26 -15.53 -5.23
C GLN A 491 -0.03 -15.42 -4.32
N ILE A 492 -0.24 -15.51 -3.02
CA ILE A 492 0.87 -15.67 -2.06
C ILE A 492 1.34 -17.12 -2.17
N GLY A 493 2.57 -17.29 -2.62
CA GLY A 493 3.25 -18.58 -2.63
C GLY A 493 4.07 -18.80 -1.36
N LYS A 494 5.03 -19.72 -1.42
CA LYS A 494 6.05 -19.87 -0.38
C LYS A 494 6.88 -18.58 -0.26
N THR A 495 7.02 -18.07 0.96
CA THR A 495 7.64 -16.75 1.23
C THR A 495 9.03 -16.84 1.85
N TYR A 496 9.61 -18.03 1.93
CA TYR A 496 10.92 -18.29 2.50
C TYR A 496 11.65 -19.40 1.74
N ALA A 497 12.97 -19.44 1.86
CA ALA A 497 13.87 -20.50 1.43
C ALA A 497 15.09 -20.50 2.38
N ALA A 498 15.98 -21.49 2.26
CA ALA A 498 17.24 -21.48 3.03
C ALA A 498 17.99 -20.15 2.81
N GLY A 499 18.27 -19.44 3.89
CA GLY A 499 18.93 -18.13 3.88
C GLY A 499 18.12 -16.95 3.30
N ALA A 500 16.85 -17.12 2.91
CA ALA A 500 16.10 -16.08 2.21
C ALA A 500 14.63 -15.95 2.63
N MET A 501 14.13 -14.70 2.67
CA MET A 501 12.71 -14.38 2.91
C MET A 501 12.19 -13.31 1.94
N LEU A 502 10.94 -13.44 1.51
CA LEU A 502 10.21 -12.47 0.70
C LEU A 502 9.35 -11.57 1.60
N ILE A 503 9.45 -10.24 1.42
CA ILE A 503 8.64 -9.26 2.18
C ILE A 503 7.94 -8.26 1.26
N GLY A 504 6.89 -7.63 1.77
CA GLY A 504 6.05 -6.68 1.04
C GLY A 504 5.52 -7.23 -0.28
N ASP A 505 5.46 -6.38 -1.31
CA ASP A 505 4.89 -6.80 -2.60
C ASP A 505 5.67 -7.93 -3.28
N ALA A 506 6.95 -8.15 -2.91
CA ALA A 506 7.72 -9.30 -3.41
C ALA A 506 7.16 -10.63 -2.91
N GLY A 507 6.51 -10.64 -1.74
CA GLY A 507 5.76 -11.77 -1.19
C GLY A 507 4.27 -11.76 -1.56
N SER A 508 3.83 -10.89 -2.47
CA SER A 508 2.41 -10.68 -2.80
C SER A 508 1.55 -10.20 -1.62
N PHE A 509 2.14 -9.50 -0.64
CA PHE A 509 1.40 -8.91 0.50
C PHE A 509 0.67 -7.61 0.15
N VAL A 510 -0.03 -7.59 -0.97
CA VAL A 510 -0.83 -6.45 -1.46
C VAL A 510 -2.28 -6.86 -1.55
N ASP A 511 -3.18 -5.89 -1.42
CA ASP A 511 -4.56 -6.13 -1.83
C ASP A 511 -4.59 -6.40 -3.34
N PRO A 512 -5.16 -7.53 -3.80
CA PRO A 512 -5.08 -7.93 -5.19
C PRO A 512 -5.93 -7.07 -6.13
N PHE A 513 -6.85 -6.24 -5.62
CA PHE A 513 -7.73 -5.38 -6.42
C PHE A 513 -7.27 -3.92 -6.42
N ILE A 514 -6.95 -3.38 -5.25
CA ILE A 514 -6.57 -1.96 -5.12
C ILE A 514 -5.05 -1.75 -5.20
N LEU A 515 -4.26 -2.84 -5.10
CA LEU A 515 -2.80 -2.84 -5.16
C LEU A 515 -2.13 -1.95 -4.09
N GLU A 516 -2.84 -1.65 -3.01
CA GLU A 516 -2.28 -1.03 -1.82
C GLU A 516 -1.69 -2.09 -0.88
N GLY A 517 -0.58 -1.75 -0.21
CA GLY A 517 0.11 -2.73 0.62
C GLY A 517 1.26 -2.19 1.48
N ILE A 518 1.47 -0.88 1.59
CA ILE A 518 2.57 -0.32 2.41
C ILE A 518 2.47 -0.81 3.86
N ALA A 519 1.26 -0.85 4.40
CA ALA A 519 0.93 -1.41 5.71
C ALA A 519 1.42 -2.86 5.87
N ASN A 520 1.04 -3.72 4.93
CA ASN A 520 1.42 -5.13 4.90
C ASN A 520 2.91 -5.32 4.65
N SER A 521 3.53 -4.42 3.89
CA SER A 521 4.97 -4.38 3.63
C SER A 521 5.78 -4.11 4.89
N VAL A 522 5.35 -3.14 5.71
CA VAL A 522 6.03 -2.87 6.99
C VAL A 522 5.83 -4.04 7.97
N ARG A 523 4.61 -4.60 8.05
CA ARG A 523 4.31 -5.76 8.93
C ARG A 523 5.10 -7.01 8.57
N SER A 524 5.09 -7.40 7.29
CA SER A 524 5.87 -8.54 6.78
C SER A 524 7.37 -8.34 7.00
N GLY A 525 7.88 -7.12 6.81
CA GLY A 525 9.24 -6.75 7.18
C GLY A 525 9.53 -7.00 8.66
N GLY A 526 8.66 -6.55 9.58
CA GLY A 526 8.82 -6.80 11.01
C GLY A 526 8.86 -8.28 11.39
N PHE A 527 7.96 -9.11 10.82
CA PHE A 527 7.97 -10.55 11.07
C PHE A 527 9.21 -11.25 10.50
N ALA A 528 9.67 -10.82 9.32
CA ALA A 528 10.89 -11.34 8.71
C ALA A 528 12.11 -10.99 9.56
N VAL A 529 12.20 -9.76 10.06
CA VAL A 529 13.29 -9.35 10.95
C VAL A 529 13.28 -10.16 12.24
N GLN A 530 12.12 -10.32 12.90
CA GLN A 530 12.04 -11.15 14.11
C GLN A 530 12.55 -12.57 13.85
N THR A 531 12.14 -13.18 12.73
CA THR A 531 12.59 -14.52 12.36
C THR A 531 14.08 -14.55 12.02
N ALA A 532 14.59 -13.53 11.34
CA ALA A 532 16.01 -13.40 11.02
C ALA A 532 16.86 -13.30 12.29
N LEU A 533 16.42 -12.51 13.29
CA LEU A 533 17.14 -12.38 14.56
C LEU A 533 17.23 -13.71 15.31
N GLU A 534 16.14 -14.47 15.35
CA GLU A 534 16.12 -15.81 15.97
C GLU A 534 16.98 -16.83 15.19
N ALA A 535 17.04 -16.71 13.86
CA ALA A 535 17.87 -17.55 13.00
C ALA A 535 19.36 -17.26 13.21
N LEU A 536 19.71 -15.97 13.28
CA LEU A 536 21.07 -15.50 13.55
C LEU A 536 21.56 -15.95 14.93
N GLU A 537 20.74 -15.78 15.98
CA GLU A 537 21.09 -16.22 17.34
C GLU A 537 21.40 -17.73 17.42
N LYS A 538 20.71 -18.53 16.62
CA LYS A 538 20.89 -19.99 16.58
C LYS A 538 21.88 -20.47 15.52
N GLY A 539 22.37 -19.57 14.65
CA GLY A 539 23.14 -19.93 13.47
C GLY A 539 22.40 -20.86 12.50
N ASP A 540 21.06 -20.84 12.49
CA ASP A 540 20.24 -21.75 11.69
C ASP A 540 19.40 -20.98 10.66
N PHE A 541 19.92 -20.92 9.44
CA PHE A 541 19.24 -20.34 8.28
C PHE A 541 18.56 -21.39 7.39
N SER A 542 18.35 -22.60 7.94
CA SER A 542 17.66 -23.66 7.22
C SER A 542 16.25 -23.25 6.83
N GLU A 543 15.78 -23.85 5.75
CA GLU A 543 14.40 -23.66 5.33
C GLU A 543 13.39 -24.06 6.43
N SER A 544 13.67 -25.12 7.19
CA SER A 544 12.85 -25.54 8.33
C SER A 544 12.73 -24.46 9.39
N PHE A 545 13.83 -23.77 9.71
CA PHE A 545 13.82 -22.70 10.69
C PHE A 545 13.06 -21.48 10.19
N LEU A 546 13.40 -21.02 8.98
CA LEU A 546 12.79 -19.84 8.38
C LEU A 546 11.30 -20.03 8.04
N SER A 547 10.78 -21.26 8.05
CA SER A 547 9.33 -21.52 7.96
C SER A 547 8.52 -20.84 9.07
N ALA A 548 9.14 -20.50 10.21
CA ALA A 548 8.52 -19.74 11.29
C ALA A 548 8.05 -18.35 10.84
N TYR A 549 8.76 -17.71 9.90
CA TYR A 549 8.31 -16.45 9.30
C TYR A 549 6.94 -16.59 8.66
N GLN A 550 6.75 -17.67 7.90
CA GLN A 550 5.48 -17.92 7.24
C GLN A 550 4.34 -18.11 8.25
N LYS A 551 4.56 -18.91 9.29
CA LYS A 551 3.57 -19.12 10.36
C LYS A 551 3.15 -17.80 11.03
N ARG A 552 4.11 -16.93 11.34
CA ARG A 552 3.85 -15.63 12.01
C ARG A 552 2.95 -14.71 11.20
N TRP A 553 3.24 -14.53 9.91
CA TRP A 553 2.40 -13.68 9.08
C TRP A 553 1.06 -14.36 8.79
N GLU A 554 1.02 -15.70 8.69
CA GLU A 554 -0.22 -16.42 8.44
C GLU A 554 -1.23 -16.18 9.58
N GLU A 555 -0.80 -16.27 10.83
CA GLU A 555 -1.66 -16.01 12.00
C GLU A 555 -2.28 -14.60 12.01
N LYS A 556 -1.54 -13.59 11.52
CA LYS A 556 -1.93 -12.17 11.65
C LYS A 556 -2.53 -11.57 10.38
N MET A 557 -2.23 -12.12 9.20
CA MET A 557 -2.55 -11.51 7.90
C MET A 557 -3.34 -12.45 6.98
N LYS A 558 -3.21 -13.78 7.13
CA LYS A 558 -3.82 -14.76 6.21
C LYS A 558 -5.34 -14.67 6.10
N PRO A 559 -6.13 -14.55 7.18
CA PRO A 559 -7.59 -14.60 7.07
C PRO A 559 -8.15 -13.55 6.10
N ARG A 560 -7.60 -12.34 6.14
CA ARG A 560 -7.99 -11.24 5.24
C ARG A 560 -7.44 -11.44 3.83
N LEU A 561 -6.17 -11.81 3.69
CA LEU A 561 -5.52 -11.93 2.39
C LEU A 561 -6.05 -13.12 1.59
N ASP A 562 -6.32 -14.25 2.23
CA ASP A 562 -6.89 -15.44 1.58
C ASP A 562 -8.26 -15.13 0.99
N ALA A 563 -9.15 -14.48 1.74
CA ALA A 563 -10.47 -14.11 1.25
C ALA A 563 -10.38 -13.27 -0.03
N LEU A 564 -9.51 -12.25 -0.02
CA LEU A 564 -9.26 -11.40 -1.18
C LEU A 564 -8.64 -12.15 -2.34
N GLN A 565 -7.71 -13.08 -2.08
CA GLN A 565 -7.07 -13.88 -3.13
C GLN A 565 -8.02 -14.90 -3.76
N GLN A 566 -8.90 -15.53 -2.98
CA GLN A 566 -9.93 -16.41 -3.50
C GLN A 566 -10.91 -15.62 -4.40
N MET A 567 -11.33 -14.43 -3.97
CA MET A 567 -12.13 -13.54 -4.80
C MET A 567 -11.39 -13.16 -6.09
N ALA A 568 -10.08 -12.89 -6.01
CA ALA A 568 -9.26 -12.55 -7.16
C ALA A 568 -9.13 -13.71 -8.17
N LEU A 569 -9.09 -14.97 -7.71
CA LEU A 569 -9.11 -16.15 -8.58
C LEU A 569 -10.43 -16.27 -9.32
N VAL A 570 -11.55 -16.11 -8.62
CA VAL A 570 -12.89 -16.11 -9.22
C VAL A 570 -12.98 -14.98 -10.24
N ALA A 571 -12.52 -13.78 -9.90
CA ALA A 571 -12.54 -12.61 -10.78
C ALA A 571 -11.66 -12.74 -12.03
N ARG A 572 -10.63 -13.60 -12.02
CA ARG A 572 -9.79 -13.88 -13.19
C ARG A 572 -10.40 -14.86 -14.18
N ASN A 573 -11.34 -15.69 -13.74
CA ASN A 573 -12.00 -16.69 -14.56
C ASN A 573 -13.45 -16.25 -14.83
N ALA A 574 -13.72 -15.86 -16.08
CA ALA A 574 -15.04 -15.38 -16.47
C ALA A 574 -16.15 -16.43 -16.24
N GLU A 575 -15.85 -17.72 -16.40
CA GLU A 575 -16.82 -18.79 -16.15
C GLU A 575 -17.14 -18.94 -14.66
N LEU A 576 -16.11 -18.94 -13.79
CA LEU A 576 -16.31 -19.00 -12.34
C LEU A 576 -17.01 -17.76 -11.81
N LEU A 577 -16.66 -16.58 -12.33
CA LEU A 577 -17.30 -15.32 -11.99
C LEU A 577 -18.77 -15.34 -12.38
N ASN A 578 -19.08 -15.71 -13.62
CA ASN A 578 -20.46 -15.83 -14.10
C ASN A 578 -21.24 -16.91 -13.34
N ALA A 579 -20.63 -18.07 -13.07
CA ALA A 579 -21.24 -19.14 -12.27
C ALA A 579 -21.54 -18.67 -10.83
N THR A 580 -20.64 -17.89 -10.22
CA THR A 580 -20.85 -17.32 -8.89
C THR A 580 -22.01 -16.31 -8.92
N PHE A 581 -22.04 -15.40 -9.89
CA PHE A 581 -23.18 -14.48 -10.08
C PHE A 581 -24.49 -15.23 -10.32
N HIS A 582 -24.48 -16.31 -11.11
CA HIS A 582 -25.65 -17.15 -11.35
C HIS A 582 -26.08 -17.99 -10.14
N GLY A 583 -25.13 -18.43 -9.30
CA GLY A 583 -25.40 -19.12 -8.04
C GLY A 583 -26.00 -18.17 -6.99
N LEU A 584 -25.49 -16.94 -6.91
CA LEU A 584 -26.06 -15.87 -6.08
C LEU A 584 -27.46 -15.45 -6.57
N LYS A 585 -27.71 -15.54 -7.89
CA LYS A 585 -29.04 -15.41 -8.50
C LYS A 585 -30.03 -16.49 -8.03
N ALA A 586 -29.57 -17.72 -7.77
CA ALA A 586 -30.43 -18.82 -7.34
C ALA A 586 -30.65 -18.85 -5.82
N ASN A 587 -29.69 -18.38 -5.03
CA ASN A 587 -29.81 -18.29 -3.57
C ASN A 587 -29.23 -16.97 -3.04
N PRO A 588 -30.02 -15.89 -3.01
CA PRO A 588 -29.57 -14.59 -2.51
C PRO A 588 -29.12 -14.61 -1.04
N GLY A 589 -29.54 -15.61 -0.26
CA GLY A 589 -29.12 -15.82 1.13
C GLY A 589 -27.70 -16.40 1.26
N ALA A 590 -27.12 -16.92 0.18
CA ALA A 590 -25.77 -17.49 0.18
C ALA A 590 -24.68 -16.45 0.42
N LEU A 591 -24.85 -15.21 -0.07
CA LEU A 591 -23.95 -14.07 0.21
C LEU A 591 -23.80 -13.84 1.73
N LYS A 592 -24.91 -13.92 2.46
CA LYS A 592 -24.94 -13.78 3.92
C LYS A 592 -24.22 -14.91 4.66
N LYS A 593 -24.13 -16.11 4.07
CA LYS A 593 -23.37 -17.23 4.64
C LYS A 593 -21.89 -17.21 4.24
N MET A 594 -21.56 -16.63 3.08
CA MET A 594 -20.18 -16.57 2.57
C MET A 594 -19.36 -15.44 3.20
N PHE A 595 -19.97 -14.30 3.50
CA PHE A 595 -19.26 -13.10 3.98
C PHE A 595 -19.51 -12.75 5.45
N GLY A 596 -20.34 -13.52 6.16
CA GLY A 596 -20.65 -13.32 7.59
C GLY A 596 -21.78 -12.31 7.81
#